data_AF-A0A7V1GFD6-F1
#
_entry.id   AF-A0A7V1GFD6-F1
#
_cell.length_a   1.000
_cell.length_b   1.000
_cell.length_c   1.000
_cell.angle_alpha   90.00
_cell.angle_beta   90.00
_cell.angle_gamma   90.00
#
_symmetry.space_group_name_H-M   'P 1'
#
loop_
_entity.id
_entity.type
_entity.pdbx_description
1 polymer ?
#
loop_
_entity_poly.entity_id
_entity_poly.type
_entity_poly.pdbx_seq_one_letter_code
_entity_poly.pdbx_strand_id
1 'polypeptide(L)'
;CCGVFIYIQRKHLFQFQASLPTLNAKKTFERVLYSVIKWSQEKIRSTENGSLQRYIVIMLGVVLLCAGWPLFEMGELAGTVPSTPIDFYNGIGAGLLIIGAISTVIWHRARMVSLLMISIVGLMVSVAFTRFSAPDLALTQLTVEVVTVILLMLALFFLPQRTPKESSSLRMLRDLGIASAVGVVIASICYALLTRPLESISDFFIANAKTGGGGTNVVNVILVDFRGFDTLGEITVLGIAALGIYKLLTNLPLFMPASDSEGRPWARERYPILLTSISQSLLPLALLVSAYIFLRGHNLPGGGFIAGLVTSIAFILQYMARGSVWITSRFDVNYRKIIASGIAIAMFTGLGSWAFGRPFLTTWFDYFDIPFVGKTELASAIVFDLGVYLTVVGATLMILASLGKLTADAAKEEVTI
;
A
#
# COMPACT_ATOMS: atom_id res chain seq x y z
N CYS A 1 -55.55 65.19 24.90
CA CYS A 1 -56.54 64.41 25.68
C CYS A 1 -56.13 62.95 25.91
N CYS A 2 -55.75 62.17 24.89
CA CYS A 2 -55.34 60.75 25.09
C CYS A 2 -54.14 60.54 26.02
N GLY A 3 -53.10 61.40 25.96
CA GLY A 3 -51.94 61.28 26.85
C GLY A 3 -52.27 61.50 28.34
N VAL A 4 -53.21 62.40 28.63
CA VAL A 4 -53.68 62.65 30.02
C VAL A 4 -54.47 61.46 30.54
N PHE A 5 -55.32 60.86 29.70
CA PHE A 5 -56.07 59.64 30.05
C PHE A 5 -55.14 58.44 30.32
N ILE A 6 -54.11 58.24 29.48
CA ILE A 6 -53.06 57.23 29.69
C ILE A 6 -52.29 57.48 31.00
N TYR A 7 -51.96 58.73 31.30
CA TYR A 7 -51.25 59.09 32.53
C TYR A 7 -52.08 58.91 33.80
N ILE A 8 -53.40 59.14 33.74
CA ILE A 8 -54.33 58.86 34.84
C ILE A 8 -54.46 57.34 35.06
N GLN A 9 -54.58 56.57 33.98
CA GLN A 9 -54.67 55.10 34.05
C GLN A 9 -53.31 54.39 34.17
N ARG A 10 -52.22 55.13 34.41
CA ARG A 10 -50.85 54.58 34.44
C ARG A 10 -50.68 53.43 35.44
N LYS A 11 -51.40 53.45 36.56
CA LYS A 11 -51.30 52.40 37.59
C LYS A 11 -51.80 51.05 37.07
N HIS A 12 -52.93 51.03 36.37
CA HIS A 12 -53.44 49.81 35.73
C HIS A 12 -52.62 49.41 34.51
N LEU A 13 -52.13 50.37 33.72
CA LEU A 13 -51.27 50.09 32.57
C LEU A 13 -49.90 49.51 32.99
N PHE A 14 -49.29 50.01 34.07
CA PHE A 14 -48.05 49.44 34.61
C PHE A 14 -48.27 48.07 35.26
N GLN A 15 -49.41 47.83 35.91
CA GLN A 15 -49.78 46.49 36.41
C GLN A 15 -49.98 45.49 35.26
N PHE A 16 -50.63 45.94 34.18
CA PHE A 16 -50.79 45.14 32.96
C PHE A 16 -49.42 44.88 32.30
N GLN A 17 -48.57 45.89 32.15
CA GLN A 17 -47.21 45.74 31.62
C GLN A 17 -46.35 44.81 32.48
N ALA A 18 -46.47 44.89 33.81
CA ALA A 18 -45.75 44.00 34.74
C ALA A 18 -46.26 42.55 34.67
N SER A 19 -47.50 42.33 34.22
CA SER A 19 -48.04 40.99 33.95
C SER A 19 -47.54 40.39 32.64
N LEU A 20 -47.00 41.22 31.73
CA LEU A 20 -46.40 40.74 30.48
C LEU A 20 -44.98 40.21 30.73
N PRO A 21 -44.58 39.11 30.07
CA PRO A 21 -43.24 38.58 30.20
C PRO A 21 -42.21 39.63 29.74
N THR A 22 -41.17 39.83 30.55
CA THR A 22 -40.09 40.78 30.20
C THR A 22 -39.32 40.25 28.98
N LEU A 23 -39.52 40.89 27.83
CA LEU A 23 -38.72 40.64 26.62
C LEU A 23 -37.33 41.24 26.82
N ASN A 24 -36.36 40.40 27.19
CA ASN A 24 -34.97 40.81 27.31
C ASN A 24 -34.21 40.37 26.05
N ALA A 25 -33.97 41.32 25.13
CA ALA A 25 -33.27 41.07 23.87
C ALA A 25 -31.91 40.39 24.06
N LYS A 26 -31.17 40.73 25.13
CA LYS A 26 -29.89 40.10 25.47
C LYS A 26 -30.08 38.61 25.81
N LYS A 27 -31.07 38.25 26.62
CA LYS A 27 -31.36 36.83 26.95
C LYS A 27 -31.78 36.03 25.71
N THR A 28 -32.57 36.64 24.81
CA THR A 28 -32.96 35.99 23.56
C THR A 28 -31.76 35.78 22.65
N PHE A 29 -30.89 36.78 22.50
CA PHE A 29 -29.65 36.67 21.74
C PHE A 29 -28.71 35.59 22.31
N GLU A 30 -28.48 35.59 23.62
CA GLU A 30 -27.66 34.56 24.29
C GLU A 30 -28.24 33.16 24.07
N ARG A 31 -29.57 32.99 24.18
CA ARG A 31 -30.22 31.70 23.93
C ARG A 31 -30.00 31.22 22.50
N VAL A 32 -30.15 32.10 21.51
CA VAL A 32 -29.89 31.76 20.09
C VAL A 32 -28.43 31.37 19.91
N LEU A 33 -27.49 32.15 20.47
CA LEU A 33 -26.07 31.85 20.40
C LEU A 33 -25.74 30.48 21.02
N TYR A 34 -26.26 30.18 22.21
CA TYR A 34 -26.09 28.88 22.86
C TYR A 34 -26.69 27.74 22.05
N SER A 35 -27.88 27.93 21.46
CA SER A 35 -28.50 26.93 20.57
C SER A 35 -27.65 26.64 19.35
N VAL A 36 -27.09 27.69 18.72
CA VAL A 36 -26.20 27.54 17.55
C VAL A 36 -24.90 26.85 17.94
N ILE A 37 -24.28 27.22 19.06
CA ILE A 37 -23.06 26.57 19.55
C ILE A 37 -23.31 25.10 19.86
N LYS A 38 -24.39 24.79 20.60
CA LYS A 38 -24.75 23.41 20.95
C LYS A 38 -25.01 22.58 19.71
N TRP A 39 -25.77 23.11 18.75
CA TRP A 39 -26.01 22.45 17.47
C TRP A 39 -24.71 22.19 16.71
N SER A 40 -23.82 23.19 16.66
CA SER A 40 -22.51 23.06 15.99
C SER A 40 -21.66 21.98 16.64
N GLN A 41 -21.58 21.95 17.97
CA GLN A 41 -20.86 20.93 18.72
C GLN A 41 -21.45 19.53 18.52
N GLU A 42 -22.78 19.39 18.51
CA GLU A 42 -23.45 18.13 18.22
C GLU A 42 -23.16 17.65 16.79
N LYS A 43 -23.14 18.57 15.80
CA LYS A 43 -22.79 18.24 14.43
C LYS A 43 -21.33 17.82 14.29
N ILE A 44 -20.39 18.56 14.87
CA ILE A 44 -18.97 18.22 14.91
C ILE A 44 -18.79 16.86 15.57
N ARG A 45 -19.33 16.63 16.76
CA ARG A 45 -19.22 15.33 17.45
C ARG A 45 -19.87 14.19 16.67
N SER A 46 -20.90 14.48 15.87
CA SER A 46 -21.51 13.49 15.00
C SER A 46 -20.65 13.17 13.77
N THR A 47 -19.87 14.09 13.23
CA THR A 47 -19.02 13.83 12.06
C THR A 47 -17.61 13.45 12.46
N GLU A 48 -16.99 14.23 13.33
CA GLU A 48 -15.65 14.07 13.89
C GLU A 48 -15.68 13.34 15.23
N ASN A 49 -16.08 12.07 15.22
CA ASN A 49 -16.08 11.24 16.43
C ASN A 49 -14.78 10.45 16.64
N GLY A 50 -13.74 10.69 15.83
CA GLY A 50 -12.45 9.98 15.89
C GLY A 50 -12.49 8.53 15.39
N SER A 51 -13.62 8.05 14.85
CA SER A 51 -13.76 6.68 14.37
C SER A 51 -13.38 6.55 12.91
N LEU A 52 -12.25 5.87 12.63
CA LEU A 52 -11.81 5.55 11.27
C LEU A 52 -12.91 4.83 10.47
N GLN A 53 -13.62 3.86 11.07
CA GLN A 53 -14.71 3.14 10.40
C GLN A 53 -15.81 4.08 9.91
N ARG A 54 -16.16 5.12 10.69
CA ARG A 54 -17.17 6.09 10.28
C ARG A 54 -16.69 6.97 9.14
N TYR A 55 -15.45 7.44 9.20
CA TYR A 55 -14.85 8.21 8.13
C TYR A 55 -14.79 7.41 6.82
N ILE A 56 -14.43 6.12 6.89
CA ILE A 56 -14.44 5.22 5.71
C ILE A 56 -15.85 5.03 5.17
N VAL A 57 -16.86 4.83 6.02
CA VAL A 57 -18.26 4.70 5.56
C VAL A 57 -18.74 5.97 4.85
N ILE A 58 -18.40 7.15 5.36
CA ILE A 58 -18.74 8.43 4.71
C ILE A 58 -18.01 8.55 3.38
N MET A 59 -16.71 8.25 3.33
CA MET A 59 -15.90 8.26 2.11
C MET A 59 -16.48 7.32 1.05
N LEU A 60 -16.79 6.07 1.41
CA LEU A 60 -17.40 5.10 0.49
C LEU A 60 -18.79 5.55 0.04
N GLY A 61 -19.57 6.20 0.92
CA GLY A 61 -20.84 6.82 0.55
C GLY A 61 -20.68 7.92 -0.50
N VAL A 62 -19.66 8.78 -0.36
CA VAL A 62 -19.34 9.81 -1.37
C VAL A 62 -18.87 9.16 -2.67
N VAL A 63 -18.02 8.14 -2.61
CA VAL A 63 -17.57 7.38 -3.80
C VAL A 63 -18.77 6.75 -4.51
N LEU A 64 -19.70 6.14 -3.79
CA LEU A 64 -20.93 5.58 -4.38
C LEU A 64 -21.76 6.64 -5.10
N LEU A 65 -21.91 7.83 -4.53
CA LEU A 65 -22.64 8.93 -5.16
C LEU A 65 -21.90 9.44 -6.40
N CYS A 66 -20.62 9.78 -6.27
CA CYS A 66 -19.85 10.39 -7.36
C CYS A 66 -19.55 9.42 -8.51
N ALA A 67 -19.23 8.15 -8.21
CA ALA A 67 -18.92 7.15 -9.23
C ALA A 67 -20.19 6.44 -9.75
N GLY A 68 -21.24 6.34 -8.92
CA GLY A 68 -22.51 5.74 -9.31
C GLY A 68 -23.40 6.66 -10.14
N TRP A 69 -23.38 7.97 -9.88
CA TRP A 69 -24.23 8.93 -10.60
C TRP A 69 -24.08 8.89 -12.13
N PRO A 70 -22.86 8.89 -12.70
CA PRO A 70 -22.67 8.79 -14.15
C PRO A 70 -23.24 7.52 -14.77
N LEU A 71 -23.34 6.41 -14.02
CA LEU A 71 -23.91 5.16 -14.53
C LEU A 71 -25.43 5.26 -14.77
N PHE A 72 -26.13 6.14 -14.05
CA PHE A 72 -27.56 6.40 -14.29
C PHE A 72 -27.81 7.29 -15.50
N GLU A 73 -26.82 8.09 -15.90
CA GLU A 73 -26.86 8.91 -17.11
C GLU A 73 -26.51 8.11 -18.37
N MET A 74 -25.85 6.96 -18.21
CA MET A 74 -25.56 6.05 -19.31
C MET A 74 -26.85 5.32 -19.76
N GLY A 75 -27.22 5.50 -21.04
CA GLY A 75 -28.34 4.76 -21.65
C GLY A 75 -28.09 3.27 -21.79
N GLU A 76 -26.84 2.86 -22.04
CA GLU A 76 -26.41 1.46 -22.12
C GLU A 76 -25.08 1.26 -21.40
N LEU A 77 -25.02 0.22 -20.56
CA LEU A 77 -23.81 -0.09 -19.79
C LEU A 77 -22.73 -0.73 -20.68
N ALA A 78 -23.13 -1.71 -21.52
CA ALA A 78 -22.25 -2.36 -22.47
C ALA A 78 -21.89 -1.43 -23.62
N GLY A 79 -20.63 -1.41 -24.03
CA GLY A 79 -20.19 -0.74 -25.26
C GLY A 79 -20.20 -1.66 -26.48
N THR A 80 -19.61 -1.18 -27.58
CA THR A 80 -19.61 -1.84 -28.90
C THR A 80 -18.57 -2.95 -29.06
N VAL A 81 -17.60 -3.07 -28.14
CA VAL A 81 -16.56 -4.09 -28.20
C VAL A 81 -17.08 -5.39 -27.60
N PRO A 82 -17.07 -6.52 -28.35
CA PRO A 82 -17.60 -7.78 -27.86
C PRO A 82 -16.76 -8.36 -26.73
N SER A 83 -17.41 -8.94 -25.73
CA SER A 83 -16.74 -9.64 -24.64
C SER A 83 -16.00 -10.88 -25.15
N THR A 84 -14.79 -11.11 -24.67
CA THR A 84 -14.06 -12.36 -24.91
C THR A 84 -14.77 -13.52 -24.21
N PRO A 85 -14.93 -14.69 -24.85
CA PRO A 85 -15.50 -15.87 -24.20
C PRO A 85 -14.73 -16.26 -22.94
N ILE A 86 -15.45 -16.72 -21.92
CA ILE A 86 -14.84 -17.23 -20.68
C ILE A 86 -14.29 -18.63 -20.97
N ASP A 87 -12.96 -18.76 -20.98
CA ASP A 87 -12.30 -20.07 -21.05
C ASP A 87 -12.32 -20.76 -19.68
N PHE A 88 -12.11 -22.08 -19.68
CA PHE A 88 -12.10 -22.89 -18.45
C PHE A 88 -11.08 -22.38 -17.42
N TYR A 89 -9.90 -21.96 -17.88
CA TYR A 89 -8.82 -21.47 -17.02
C TYR A 89 -9.13 -20.12 -16.37
N ASN A 90 -9.69 -19.15 -17.11
CA ASN A 90 -10.09 -17.86 -16.53
C ASN A 90 -11.30 -18.05 -15.60
N GLY A 91 -12.22 -18.97 -15.92
CA GLY A 91 -13.32 -19.34 -15.05
C GLY A 91 -12.84 -19.87 -13.69
N ILE A 92 -11.90 -20.84 -13.69
CA ILE A 92 -11.28 -21.35 -12.46
C ILE A 92 -10.51 -20.25 -11.74
N GLY A 93 -9.69 -19.48 -12.46
CA GLY A 93 -8.88 -18.42 -11.86
C GLY A 93 -9.74 -17.36 -11.16
N ALA A 94 -10.81 -16.91 -11.81
CA ALA A 94 -11.79 -16.01 -11.22
C ALA A 94 -12.52 -16.65 -10.02
N GLY A 95 -12.91 -17.92 -10.12
CA GLY A 95 -13.51 -18.66 -9.01
C GLY A 95 -12.61 -18.72 -7.78
N LEU A 96 -11.32 -19.03 -7.96
CA LEU A 96 -10.33 -19.05 -6.88
C LEU A 96 -10.09 -17.67 -6.28
N LEU A 97 -10.05 -16.61 -7.10
CA LEU A 97 -9.97 -15.22 -6.61
C LEU A 97 -11.18 -14.84 -5.75
N ILE A 98 -12.39 -15.15 -6.21
CA ILE A 98 -13.63 -14.88 -5.48
C ILE A 98 -13.66 -15.65 -4.16
N ILE A 99 -13.33 -16.95 -4.19
CA ILE A 99 -13.28 -17.79 -2.99
C ILE A 99 -12.21 -17.28 -2.01
N GLY A 100 -11.02 -16.92 -2.49
CA GLY A 100 -9.94 -16.37 -1.66
C GLY A 100 -10.34 -15.04 -1.00
N ALA A 101 -10.96 -14.13 -1.76
CA ALA A 101 -11.44 -12.85 -1.25
C ALA A 101 -12.55 -13.02 -0.19
N ILE A 102 -13.55 -13.87 -0.47
CA ILE A 102 -14.64 -14.14 0.48
C ILE A 102 -14.10 -14.83 1.75
N SER A 103 -13.20 -15.81 1.58
CA SER A 103 -12.56 -16.53 2.69
C SER A 103 -11.78 -15.58 3.59
N THR A 104 -11.03 -14.63 3.01
CA THR A 104 -10.32 -13.59 3.77
C THR A 104 -11.24 -12.82 4.71
N VAL A 105 -12.44 -12.45 4.23
CA VAL A 105 -13.44 -11.71 5.02
C VAL A 105 -14.08 -12.58 6.10
N ILE A 106 -14.42 -13.83 5.77
CA ILE A 106 -14.99 -14.80 6.73
C ILE A 106 -14.01 -15.02 7.90
N TRP A 107 -12.74 -15.22 7.59
CA TRP A 107 -11.69 -15.51 8.58
C TRP A 107 -10.92 -14.28 9.08
N HIS A 108 -11.42 -13.05 8.89
CA HIS A 108 -10.71 -11.82 9.30
C HIS A 108 -10.25 -11.80 10.78
N ARG A 109 -10.89 -12.59 11.65
CA ARG A 109 -10.54 -12.70 13.07
C ARG A 109 -9.41 -13.69 13.36
N ALA A 110 -9.22 -14.67 12.48
CA ALA A 110 -8.11 -15.60 12.51
C ALA A 110 -7.01 -15.03 11.61
N ARG A 111 -6.25 -14.06 12.13
CA ARG A 111 -5.38 -13.19 11.31
C ARG A 111 -4.38 -13.95 10.45
N MET A 112 -3.79 -15.02 10.98
CA MET A 112 -2.90 -15.90 10.19
C MET A 112 -3.65 -16.57 9.03
N VAL A 113 -4.85 -17.10 9.26
CA VAL A 113 -5.68 -17.72 8.20
C VAL A 113 -6.09 -16.67 7.17
N SER A 114 -6.51 -15.49 7.61
CA SER A 114 -6.85 -14.37 6.73
C SER A 114 -5.66 -13.95 5.87
N LEU A 115 -4.47 -13.87 6.45
CA LEU A 115 -3.23 -13.57 5.74
C LEU A 115 -2.92 -14.64 4.68
N LEU A 116 -3.03 -15.93 5.02
CA LEU A 116 -2.87 -17.02 4.06
C LEU A 116 -3.89 -16.95 2.92
N MET A 117 -5.15 -16.58 3.20
CA MET A 117 -6.17 -16.39 2.17
C MET A 117 -5.87 -15.20 1.26
N ILE A 118 -5.33 -14.10 1.80
CA ILE A 118 -4.85 -12.95 1.01
C ILE A 118 -3.72 -13.39 0.07
N SER A 119 -2.81 -14.26 0.53
CA SER A 119 -1.73 -14.79 -0.32
C SER A 119 -2.21 -15.67 -1.46
N ILE A 120 -3.30 -16.40 -1.27
CA ILE A 120 -3.96 -17.11 -2.38
C ILE A 120 -4.45 -16.09 -3.42
N VAL A 121 -5.04 -14.98 -2.99
CA VAL A 121 -5.46 -13.91 -3.91
C VAL A 121 -4.25 -13.33 -4.64
N GLY A 122 -3.17 -12.98 -3.93
CA GLY A 122 -1.95 -12.44 -4.53
C GLY A 122 -1.29 -13.39 -5.55
N LEU A 123 -1.22 -14.69 -5.23
CA LEU A 123 -0.73 -15.71 -6.15
C LEU A 123 -1.61 -15.81 -7.41
N MET A 124 -2.93 -15.79 -7.24
CA MET A 124 -3.85 -15.85 -8.37
C MET A 124 -3.78 -14.59 -9.25
N VAL A 125 -3.53 -13.41 -8.67
CA VAL A 125 -3.25 -12.19 -9.43
C VAL A 125 -1.95 -12.32 -10.22
N SER A 126 -0.89 -12.90 -9.65
CA SER A 126 0.36 -13.18 -10.39
C SER A 126 0.13 -14.15 -11.56
N VAL A 127 -0.71 -15.17 -11.38
CA VAL A 127 -1.10 -16.10 -12.46
C VAL A 127 -1.89 -15.35 -13.53
N ALA A 128 -2.80 -14.46 -13.15
CA ALA A 128 -3.54 -13.62 -14.09
C ALA A 128 -2.60 -12.72 -14.91
N PHE A 129 -1.63 -12.06 -14.28
CA PHE A 129 -0.62 -11.27 -15.02
C PHE A 129 0.17 -12.12 -16.01
N THR A 130 0.58 -13.32 -15.62
CA THR A 130 1.26 -14.24 -16.54
C THR A 130 0.36 -14.64 -17.72
N ARG A 131 -0.92 -14.94 -17.45
CA ARG A 131 -1.92 -15.30 -18.46
C ARG A 131 -2.15 -14.17 -19.46
N PHE A 132 -2.13 -12.92 -19.01
CA PHE A 132 -2.28 -11.73 -19.84
C PHE A 132 -0.94 -11.17 -20.35
N SER A 133 0.12 -12.00 -20.40
CA SER A 133 1.43 -11.65 -20.97
C SER A 133 2.12 -10.45 -20.31
N ALA A 134 1.92 -10.28 -18.99
CA ALA A 134 2.58 -9.28 -18.15
C ALA A 134 3.57 -9.93 -17.16
N PRO A 135 4.69 -10.53 -17.65
CA PRO A 135 5.61 -11.29 -16.80
C PRO A 135 6.33 -10.42 -15.75
N ASP A 136 6.65 -9.17 -16.04
CA ASP A 136 7.26 -8.24 -15.07
C ASP A 136 6.31 -7.96 -13.90
N LEU A 137 5.02 -7.75 -14.19
CA LEU A 137 3.99 -7.57 -13.16
C LEU A 137 3.77 -8.87 -12.35
N ALA A 138 3.84 -10.03 -13.00
CA ALA A 138 3.74 -11.30 -12.30
C ALA A 138 4.91 -11.50 -11.31
N LEU A 139 6.15 -11.28 -11.76
CA LEU A 139 7.34 -11.41 -10.93
C LEU A 139 7.34 -10.40 -9.77
N THR A 140 7.03 -9.13 -10.03
CA THR A 140 6.90 -8.12 -8.98
C THR A 140 5.80 -8.51 -7.98
N GLN A 141 4.61 -8.89 -8.44
CA GLN A 141 3.50 -9.27 -7.57
C GLN A 141 3.87 -10.44 -6.67
N LEU A 142 4.45 -11.51 -7.21
CA LEU A 142 4.87 -12.67 -6.43
C LEU A 142 5.91 -12.29 -5.38
N THR A 143 6.90 -11.49 -5.77
CA THR A 143 8.01 -11.13 -4.88
C THR A 143 7.54 -10.16 -3.78
N VAL A 144 6.70 -9.18 -4.13
CA VAL A 144 6.06 -8.27 -3.16
C VAL A 144 5.18 -9.05 -2.21
N GLU A 145 4.37 -9.99 -2.70
CA GLU A 145 3.50 -10.83 -1.87
C GLU A 145 4.31 -11.60 -0.82
N VAL A 146 5.42 -12.24 -1.22
CA VAL A 146 6.29 -12.96 -0.28
C VAL A 146 6.86 -12.00 0.78
N VAL A 147 7.33 -10.83 0.39
CA VAL A 147 7.86 -9.83 1.33
C VAL A 147 6.77 -9.33 2.28
N THR A 148 5.60 -8.93 1.77
CA THR A 148 4.52 -8.38 2.58
C THR A 148 3.97 -9.42 3.54
N VAL A 149 3.79 -10.67 3.10
CA VAL A 149 3.39 -11.80 3.95
C VAL A 149 4.35 -11.98 5.11
N ILE A 150 5.66 -12.02 4.84
CA ILE A 150 6.64 -12.22 5.91
C ILE A 150 6.64 -11.03 6.88
N LEU A 151 6.64 -9.79 6.36
CA LEU A 151 6.62 -8.59 7.20
C LEU A 151 5.33 -8.49 8.04
N LEU A 152 4.18 -8.79 7.45
CA LEU A 152 2.88 -8.82 8.13
C LEU A 152 2.83 -9.95 9.15
N MET A 153 3.34 -11.14 8.86
CA MET A 153 3.45 -12.22 9.83
C MET A 153 4.31 -11.81 11.03
N LEU A 154 5.43 -11.13 10.79
CA LEU A 154 6.27 -10.59 11.86
C LEU A 154 5.55 -9.51 12.68
N ALA A 155 4.78 -8.65 12.03
CA ALA A 155 3.98 -7.63 12.71
C ALA A 155 2.82 -8.24 13.53
N LEU A 156 2.16 -9.27 13.00
CA LEU A 156 1.07 -10.00 13.65
C LEU A 156 1.53 -10.72 14.92
N PHE A 157 2.81 -11.07 15.03
CA PHE A 157 3.38 -11.63 16.26
C PHE A 157 3.16 -10.70 17.47
N PHE A 158 3.22 -9.38 17.27
CA PHE A 158 3.08 -8.38 18.33
C PHE A 158 1.63 -7.99 18.64
N LEU A 159 0.67 -8.48 17.86
CA LEU A 159 -0.73 -8.10 18.02
C LEU A 159 -1.56 -9.26 18.61
N PRO A 160 -2.69 -8.97 19.29
CA PRO A 160 -3.56 -10.01 19.83
C PRO A 160 -4.03 -10.98 18.74
N GLN A 161 -3.84 -12.29 18.96
CA GLN A 161 -4.13 -13.32 17.95
C GLN A 161 -5.63 -13.50 17.68
N ARG A 162 -6.50 -13.12 18.62
CA ARG A 162 -7.96 -13.12 18.47
C ARG A 162 -8.52 -11.75 18.85
N THR A 163 -9.47 -11.27 18.06
CA THR A 163 -10.15 -9.98 18.31
C THR A 163 -11.58 -10.25 18.80
N PRO A 164 -12.07 -9.57 19.85
CA PRO A 164 -13.43 -9.78 20.37
C PRO A 164 -14.52 -9.42 19.35
N LYS A 165 -15.73 -9.99 19.54
CA LYS A 165 -16.90 -9.72 18.68
C LYS A 165 -17.57 -8.40 19.12
N GLU A 166 -17.09 -7.29 18.58
CA GLU A 166 -17.64 -5.95 18.90
C GLU A 166 -18.74 -5.48 17.94
N SER A 167 -18.98 -6.18 16.82
CA SER A 167 -19.93 -5.76 15.78
C SER A 167 -21.32 -6.36 15.97
N SER A 168 -22.35 -5.51 16.00
CA SER A 168 -23.75 -5.91 15.94
C SER A 168 -24.14 -6.43 14.54
N SER A 169 -25.14 -7.33 14.48
CA SER A 169 -25.60 -7.91 13.20
C SER A 169 -26.11 -6.83 12.22
N LEU A 170 -26.77 -5.78 12.71
CA LEU A 170 -27.21 -4.66 11.88
C LEU A 170 -26.04 -3.88 11.26
N ARG A 171 -24.95 -3.70 12.01
CA ARG A 171 -23.74 -3.05 11.50
C ARG A 171 -23.09 -3.88 10.41
N MET A 172 -23.02 -5.19 10.60
CA MET A 172 -22.50 -6.12 9.60
C MET A 172 -23.35 -6.10 8.32
N LEU A 173 -24.68 -6.09 8.44
CA LEU A 173 -25.58 -6.00 7.28
C LEU A 173 -25.38 -4.69 6.50
N ARG A 174 -25.26 -3.56 7.20
CA ARG A 174 -24.92 -2.27 6.59
C ARG A 174 -23.59 -2.33 5.85
N ASP A 175 -22.55 -2.82 6.51
CA ASP A 175 -21.20 -2.83 5.94
C ASP A 175 -21.12 -3.77 4.72
N LEU A 176 -21.84 -4.91 4.76
CA LEU A 176 -22.01 -5.79 3.61
C LEU A 176 -22.76 -5.10 2.47
N GLY A 177 -23.85 -4.37 2.78
CA GLY A 177 -24.61 -3.62 1.78
C GLY A 177 -23.77 -2.55 1.09
N ILE A 178 -22.99 -1.77 1.86
CA ILE A 178 -22.10 -0.75 1.32
C ILE A 178 -20.99 -1.38 0.47
N ALA A 179 -20.32 -2.42 0.97
CA ALA A 179 -19.24 -3.08 0.24
C ALA A 179 -19.72 -3.70 -1.08
N SER A 180 -20.88 -4.36 -1.07
CA SER A 180 -21.50 -4.91 -2.28
C SER A 180 -21.90 -3.81 -3.27
N ALA A 181 -22.50 -2.71 -2.80
CA ALA A 181 -22.84 -1.59 -3.66
C ALA A 181 -21.59 -0.98 -4.33
N VAL A 182 -20.51 -0.78 -3.58
CA VAL A 182 -19.25 -0.26 -4.12
C VAL A 182 -18.68 -1.24 -5.14
N GLY A 183 -18.65 -2.53 -4.82
CA GLY A 183 -18.18 -3.58 -5.72
C GLY A 183 -18.95 -3.61 -7.04
N VAL A 184 -20.29 -3.49 -6.99
CA VAL A 184 -21.15 -3.43 -8.19
C VAL A 184 -20.84 -2.18 -9.01
N VAL A 185 -20.77 -0.99 -8.39
CA VAL A 185 -20.48 0.26 -9.11
C VAL A 185 -19.12 0.19 -9.81
N ILE A 186 -18.07 -0.26 -9.11
CA ILE A 186 -16.73 -0.40 -9.70
C ILE A 186 -16.72 -1.47 -10.80
N ALA A 187 -17.38 -2.62 -10.60
CA ALA A 187 -17.49 -3.65 -11.62
C ALA A 187 -18.23 -3.15 -12.87
N SER A 188 -19.30 -2.36 -12.70
CA SER A 188 -20.05 -1.74 -13.79
C SER A 188 -19.19 -0.73 -14.55
N ILE A 189 -18.40 0.10 -13.86
CA ILE A 189 -17.46 1.04 -14.50
C ILE A 189 -16.38 0.28 -15.29
N CYS A 190 -15.77 -0.74 -14.69
CA CYS A 190 -14.76 -1.56 -15.37
C CYS A 190 -15.34 -2.26 -16.59
N TYR A 191 -16.55 -2.82 -16.49
CA TYR A 191 -17.24 -3.45 -17.61
C TYR A 191 -17.56 -2.45 -18.73
N ALA A 192 -18.04 -1.26 -18.36
CA ALA A 192 -18.31 -0.18 -19.29
C ALA A 192 -17.04 0.29 -20.03
N LEU A 193 -15.93 0.41 -19.32
CA LEU A 193 -14.65 0.82 -19.90
C LEU A 193 -14.06 -0.25 -20.83
N LEU A 194 -14.10 -1.52 -20.44
CA LEU A 194 -13.52 -2.62 -21.23
C LEU A 194 -14.32 -2.98 -22.49
N THR A 195 -15.61 -2.63 -22.54
CA THR A 195 -16.48 -2.88 -23.70
C THR A 195 -16.52 -1.71 -24.68
N ARG A 196 -15.69 -0.67 -24.50
CA ARG A 196 -15.63 0.50 -25.38
C ARG A 196 -14.26 0.61 -26.05
N PRO A 197 -14.18 1.14 -27.29
CA PRO A 197 -12.90 1.38 -27.94
C PRO A 197 -12.12 2.47 -27.20
N LEU A 198 -10.81 2.26 -27.05
CA LEU A 198 -9.90 3.19 -26.40
C LEU A 198 -8.81 3.61 -27.40
N GLU A 199 -8.60 4.91 -27.57
CA GLU A 199 -7.42 5.42 -28.26
C GLU A 199 -6.20 5.22 -27.34
N SER A 200 -5.25 4.39 -27.78
CA SER A 200 -4.08 4.02 -26.99
C SER A 200 -2.79 4.64 -27.52
N ILE A 201 -1.87 4.93 -26.62
CA ILE A 201 -0.48 5.34 -26.92
C ILE A 201 0.48 4.13 -26.97
N SER A 202 -0.03 2.89 -26.86
CA SER A 202 0.81 1.68 -26.84
C SER A 202 1.68 1.51 -28.09
N ASP A 203 1.16 1.89 -29.27
CA ASP A 203 1.89 1.74 -30.53
C ASP A 203 3.18 2.55 -30.55
N PHE A 204 3.16 3.74 -29.93
CA PHE A 204 4.36 4.57 -29.77
C PHE A 204 5.43 3.84 -28.97
N PHE A 205 5.07 3.23 -27.84
CA PHE A 205 6.04 2.55 -26.98
C PHE A 205 6.60 1.28 -27.62
N ILE A 206 5.78 0.51 -28.32
CA ILE A 206 6.24 -0.70 -29.03
C ILE A 206 7.23 -0.30 -30.15
N ALA A 207 6.92 0.76 -30.91
CA ALA A 207 7.77 1.21 -32.00
C ALA A 207 9.10 1.85 -31.53
N ASN A 208 9.11 2.52 -30.37
CA ASN A 208 10.26 3.31 -29.91
C ASN A 208 11.05 2.70 -28.75
N ALA A 209 10.62 1.58 -28.14
CA ALA A 209 11.35 1.00 -27.01
C ALA A 209 12.81 0.66 -27.34
N LYS A 210 13.05 0.01 -28.49
CA LYS A 210 14.41 -0.37 -28.88
C LYS A 210 15.22 0.79 -29.45
N THR A 211 14.62 1.60 -30.31
CA THR A 211 15.31 2.70 -31.01
C THR A 211 15.53 3.92 -30.13
N GLY A 212 14.60 4.20 -29.20
CA GLY A 212 14.66 5.33 -28.27
C GLY A 212 15.33 4.98 -26.94
N GLY A 213 14.94 3.87 -26.31
CA GLY A 213 15.41 3.49 -24.96
C GLY A 213 16.44 2.35 -24.92
N GLY A 214 16.83 1.81 -26.08
CA GLY A 214 17.81 0.73 -26.22
C GLY A 214 17.31 -0.66 -25.80
N GLY A 215 16.13 -0.82 -25.21
CA GLY A 215 15.72 -2.12 -24.64
C GLY A 215 14.69 -2.85 -25.51
N THR A 216 14.73 -4.18 -25.51
CA THR A 216 13.61 -4.98 -26.06
C THR A 216 12.50 -5.24 -25.03
N ASN A 217 12.77 -5.06 -23.74
CA ASN A 217 11.72 -5.12 -22.72
C ASN A 217 10.98 -3.78 -22.66
N VAL A 218 9.85 -3.70 -23.36
CA VAL A 218 9.01 -2.48 -23.45
C VAL A 218 8.60 -1.98 -22.06
N VAL A 219 8.26 -2.88 -21.13
CA VAL A 219 7.83 -2.48 -19.77
C VAL A 219 8.99 -1.84 -19.02
N ASN A 220 10.15 -2.49 -18.96
CA ASN A 220 11.31 -1.93 -18.27
C ASN A 220 11.75 -0.61 -18.90
N VAL A 221 11.78 -0.51 -20.24
CA VAL A 221 12.12 0.73 -20.94
C VAL A 221 11.13 1.86 -20.61
N ILE A 222 9.82 1.58 -20.53
CA ILE A 222 8.85 2.58 -20.07
C ILE A 222 9.20 3.04 -18.66
N LEU A 223 9.48 2.11 -17.73
CA LEU A 223 9.71 2.44 -16.33
C LEU A 223 11.01 3.23 -16.11
N VAL A 224 12.09 2.90 -16.81
CA VAL A 224 13.41 3.49 -16.52
C VAL A 224 13.80 4.63 -17.46
N ASP A 225 13.17 4.72 -18.65
CA ASP A 225 13.45 5.75 -19.65
C ASP A 225 12.23 6.66 -19.87
N PHE A 226 11.23 6.23 -20.67
CA PHE A 226 10.11 7.10 -21.06
C PHE A 226 9.35 7.72 -19.89
N ARG A 227 9.20 6.96 -18.80
CA ARG A 227 8.54 7.35 -17.54
C ARG A 227 9.45 7.14 -16.33
N GLY A 228 10.76 7.31 -16.52
CA GLY A 228 11.78 7.25 -15.45
C GLY A 228 11.46 8.10 -14.23
N PHE A 229 10.77 9.23 -14.44
CA PHE A 229 10.37 10.12 -13.35
C PHE A 229 9.38 9.47 -12.37
N ASP A 230 8.47 8.62 -12.87
CA ASP A 230 7.50 7.93 -12.03
C ASP A 230 8.21 6.90 -11.15
N THR A 231 9.14 6.13 -11.72
CA THR A 231 9.96 5.19 -10.94
C THR A 231 10.86 5.89 -9.93
N LEU A 232 11.43 7.06 -10.24
CA LEU A 232 12.14 7.89 -9.27
C LEU A 232 11.22 8.31 -8.10
N GLY A 233 9.98 8.68 -8.41
CA GLY A 233 8.94 8.98 -7.42
C GLY A 233 8.60 7.77 -6.54
N GLU A 234 8.38 6.61 -7.16
CA GLU A 234 8.05 5.36 -6.46
C GLU A 234 9.14 4.94 -5.47
N ILE A 235 10.41 4.92 -5.88
CA ILE A 235 11.52 4.54 -4.97
C ILE A 235 11.70 5.58 -3.85
N THR A 236 11.41 6.84 -4.13
CA THR A 236 11.45 7.91 -3.11
C THR A 236 10.34 7.69 -2.07
N VAL A 237 9.11 7.38 -2.51
CA VAL A 237 7.99 7.04 -1.62
C VAL A 237 8.31 5.79 -0.80
N LEU A 238 8.91 4.76 -1.41
CA LEU A 238 9.35 3.56 -0.70
C LEU A 238 10.39 3.87 0.38
N GLY A 239 11.38 4.72 0.07
CA GLY A 239 12.37 5.19 1.03
C GLY A 239 11.75 5.97 2.19
N ILE A 240 10.81 6.89 1.90
CA ILE A 240 10.06 7.65 2.90
C ILE A 240 9.25 6.70 3.80
N ALA A 241 8.55 5.72 3.22
CA ALA A 241 7.78 4.73 3.97
C ALA A 241 8.67 3.92 4.93
N ALA A 242 9.83 3.45 4.48
CA ALA A 242 10.77 2.72 5.32
C ALA A 242 11.32 3.57 6.48
N LEU A 243 11.67 4.84 6.22
CA LEU A 243 12.08 5.79 7.26
C LEU A 243 10.95 6.09 8.24
N GLY A 244 9.72 6.24 7.75
CA GLY A 244 8.52 6.44 8.56
C GLY A 244 8.26 5.26 9.49
N ILE A 245 8.29 4.03 8.96
CA ILE A 245 8.13 2.80 9.75
C ILE A 245 9.21 2.71 10.83
N TYR A 246 10.48 2.89 10.48
CA TYR A 246 11.56 2.90 11.45
C TYR A 246 11.34 3.93 12.56
N LYS A 247 10.95 5.16 12.20
CA LYS A 247 10.74 6.22 13.19
C LYS A 247 9.53 5.95 14.09
N LEU A 248 8.45 5.39 13.55
CA LEU A 248 7.24 5.01 14.30
C LEU A 248 7.49 3.85 15.27
N LEU A 249 8.35 2.89 14.89
CA LEU A 249 8.67 1.74 15.73
C LEU A 249 9.77 2.03 16.76
N THR A 250 10.54 3.10 16.57
CA THR A 250 11.58 3.49 17.52
C THR A 250 10.94 3.84 18.87
N ASN A 251 11.36 3.16 19.94
CA ASN A 251 10.85 3.31 21.31
C ASN A 251 9.36 2.96 21.47
N LEU A 252 8.79 2.16 20.58
CA LEU A 252 7.42 1.68 20.76
C LEU A 252 7.41 0.50 21.75
N PRO A 253 6.76 0.61 22.92
CA PRO A 253 6.65 -0.51 23.86
C PRO A 253 5.66 -1.53 23.32
N LEU A 254 6.17 -2.65 22.82
CA LEU A 254 5.35 -3.75 22.33
C LEU A 254 5.37 -4.92 23.30
N PHE A 255 4.20 -5.47 23.58
CA PHE A 255 4.04 -6.66 24.40
C PHE A 255 4.41 -7.91 23.58
N MET A 256 5.25 -8.78 24.14
CA MET A 256 5.53 -10.09 23.56
C MET A 256 4.65 -11.15 24.20
N PRO A 257 3.81 -11.85 23.42
CA PRO A 257 3.03 -12.95 23.96
C PRO A 257 3.95 -14.12 24.29
N ALA A 258 3.84 -14.66 25.51
CA ALA A 258 4.59 -15.86 25.93
C ALA A 258 4.10 -17.16 25.27
N SER A 259 2.88 -17.15 24.72
CA SER A 259 2.22 -18.32 24.13
C SER A 259 1.49 -17.98 22.84
N ASP A 260 1.21 -19.01 22.04
CA ASP A 260 0.36 -18.91 20.86
C ASP A 260 -1.11 -18.67 21.20
N SER A 261 -1.98 -18.64 20.17
CA SER A 261 -3.42 -18.41 20.32
C SER A 261 -4.17 -19.47 21.12
N GLU A 262 -3.55 -20.63 21.38
CA GLU A 262 -4.12 -21.76 22.12
C GLU A 262 -3.41 -21.96 23.48
N GLY A 263 -2.56 -21.02 23.89
CA GLY A 263 -1.83 -21.08 25.16
C GLY A 263 -0.63 -22.02 25.14
N ARG A 264 -0.22 -22.52 23.97
CA ARG A 264 1.01 -23.33 23.84
C ARG A 264 2.22 -22.41 23.89
N PRO A 265 3.28 -22.76 24.64
CA PRO A 265 4.52 -21.99 24.63
C PRO A 265 5.13 -21.99 23.24
N TRP A 266 5.77 -20.88 22.85
CA TRP A 266 6.53 -20.83 21.60
C TRP A 266 7.65 -21.88 21.58
N ALA A 267 8.02 -22.31 20.38
CA ALA A 267 9.08 -23.31 20.20
C ALA A 267 10.37 -22.86 20.92
N ARG A 268 10.94 -23.75 21.75
CA ARG A 268 12.18 -23.48 22.50
C ARG A 268 13.41 -23.39 21.60
N GLU A 269 13.36 -24.00 20.43
CA GLU A 269 14.46 -24.01 19.47
C GLU A 269 14.51 -22.69 18.70
N ARG A 270 15.41 -21.80 19.13
CA ARG A 270 15.55 -20.44 18.56
C ARG A 270 16.01 -20.45 17.10
N TYR A 271 16.75 -21.48 16.69
CA TYR A 271 17.35 -21.61 15.35
C TYR A 271 17.19 -23.04 14.81
N PRO A 272 16.07 -23.35 14.15
CA PRO A 272 15.85 -24.68 13.60
C PRO A 272 16.93 -25.05 12.58
N ILE A 273 17.57 -26.22 12.77
CA ILE A 273 18.71 -26.66 11.95
C ILE A 273 18.32 -26.78 10.47
N LEU A 274 17.12 -27.31 10.18
CA LEU A 274 16.64 -27.48 8.80
C LEU A 274 16.53 -26.14 8.07
N LEU A 275 15.87 -25.16 8.70
CA LEU A 275 15.68 -23.83 8.13
C LEU A 275 17.02 -23.10 7.96
N THR A 276 17.91 -23.23 8.94
CA THR A 276 19.25 -22.62 8.91
C THR A 276 20.12 -23.19 7.78
N SER A 277 20.12 -24.51 7.60
CA SER A 277 20.92 -25.18 6.56
C SER A 277 20.38 -24.90 5.15
N ILE A 278 19.05 -24.93 4.97
CA ILE A 278 18.42 -24.65 3.67
C ILE A 278 18.60 -23.18 3.31
N SER A 279 18.30 -22.26 4.22
CA SER A 279 18.44 -20.82 3.96
C SER A 279 19.88 -20.46 3.59
N GLN A 280 20.88 -20.96 4.32
CA GLN A 280 22.28 -20.66 4.03
C GLN A 280 22.70 -21.13 2.63
N SER A 281 22.22 -22.30 2.21
CA SER A 281 22.50 -22.83 0.86
C SER A 281 21.78 -22.03 -0.24
N LEU A 282 20.59 -21.52 0.05
CA LEU A 282 19.80 -20.73 -0.90
C LEU A 282 20.31 -19.30 -1.09
N LEU A 283 21.02 -18.72 -0.12
CA LEU A 283 21.52 -17.33 -0.20
C LEU A 283 22.37 -17.06 -1.46
N PRO A 284 23.46 -17.79 -1.74
CA PRO A 284 24.28 -17.51 -2.92
C PRO A 284 23.50 -17.72 -4.22
N LEU A 285 22.62 -18.73 -4.27
CA LEU A 285 21.77 -18.98 -5.42
C LEU A 285 20.78 -17.82 -5.65
N ALA A 286 20.14 -17.32 -4.60
CA ALA A 286 19.21 -16.20 -4.70
C ALA A 286 19.90 -14.89 -5.10
N LEU A 287 21.11 -14.65 -4.61
CA LEU A 287 21.93 -13.50 -5.04
C LEU A 287 22.36 -13.61 -6.50
N LEU A 288 22.71 -14.81 -6.95
CA LEU A 288 23.02 -15.07 -8.37
C LEU A 288 21.79 -14.82 -9.25
N VAL A 289 20.62 -15.34 -8.85
CA VAL A 289 19.35 -15.13 -9.57
C VAL A 289 18.98 -13.65 -9.59
N SER A 290 19.15 -12.94 -8.47
CA SER A 290 18.94 -11.49 -8.41
C SER A 290 19.85 -10.73 -9.36
N ALA A 291 21.16 -11.03 -9.36
CA ALA A 291 22.12 -10.41 -10.28
C ALA A 291 21.78 -10.71 -11.75
N TYR A 292 21.34 -11.93 -12.04
CA TYR A 292 20.90 -12.32 -13.38
C TYR A 292 19.64 -11.55 -13.83
N ILE A 293 18.63 -11.45 -12.96
CA ILE A 293 17.38 -10.69 -13.23
C ILE A 293 17.67 -9.20 -13.39
N PHE A 294 18.61 -8.66 -12.61
CA PHE A 294 19.07 -7.28 -12.70
C PHE A 294 19.70 -7.00 -14.07
N LEU A 295 20.71 -7.79 -14.46
CA LEU A 295 21.47 -7.57 -15.70
C LEU A 295 20.64 -7.77 -16.97
N ARG A 296 19.66 -8.67 -16.96
CA ARG A 296 18.83 -8.95 -18.14
C ARG A 296 17.62 -8.02 -18.31
N GLY A 297 17.29 -7.21 -17.30
CA GLY A 297 16.01 -6.49 -17.19
C GLY A 297 15.69 -5.57 -18.37
N HIS A 298 16.73 -5.05 -19.03
CA HIS A 298 16.59 -4.16 -20.19
C HIS A 298 16.05 -4.87 -21.44
N ASN A 299 16.26 -6.19 -21.56
CA ASN A 299 15.86 -6.96 -22.75
C ASN A 299 14.83 -8.06 -22.46
N LEU A 300 14.76 -8.55 -21.22
CA LEU A 300 13.91 -9.65 -20.79
C LEU A 300 13.23 -9.29 -19.46
N PRO A 301 12.18 -10.03 -19.06
CA PRO A 301 11.50 -9.75 -17.80
C PRO A 301 12.46 -9.73 -16.61
N GLY A 302 12.40 -8.66 -15.81
CA GLY A 302 13.36 -8.34 -14.76
C GLY A 302 13.50 -6.83 -14.53
N GLY A 303 14.66 -6.42 -13.99
CA GLY A 303 14.96 -5.02 -13.69
C GLY A 303 15.39 -4.79 -12.23
N GLY A 304 15.72 -3.54 -11.90
CA GLY A 304 16.26 -3.15 -10.60
C GLY A 304 15.33 -3.48 -9.43
N PHE A 305 14.02 -3.27 -9.62
CA PHE A 305 13.03 -3.45 -8.56
C PHE A 305 12.85 -4.93 -8.16
N ILE A 306 12.59 -5.81 -9.13
CA ILE A 306 12.40 -7.25 -8.89
C ILE A 306 13.67 -7.86 -8.29
N ALA A 307 14.83 -7.54 -8.86
CA ALA A 307 16.11 -8.03 -8.35
C ALA A 307 16.33 -7.60 -6.89
N GLY A 308 16.00 -6.35 -6.55
CA GLY A 308 16.10 -5.83 -5.20
C GLY A 308 15.19 -6.56 -4.21
N LEU A 309 13.97 -6.89 -4.62
CA LEU A 309 13.05 -7.68 -3.81
C LEU A 309 13.52 -9.13 -3.63
N VAL A 310 14.05 -9.78 -4.68
CA VAL A 310 14.62 -11.14 -4.57
C VAL A 310 15.79 -11.17 -3.58
N THR A 311 16.68 -10.17 -3.66
CA THR A 311 17.76 -10.00 -2.66
C THR A 311 17.19 -9.79 -1.26
N SER A 312 16.16 -8.95 -1.14
CA SER A 312 15.49 -8.70 0.14
C SER A 312 14.90 -9.96 0.74
N ILE A 313 14.21 -10.80 -0.05
CA ILE A 313 13.67 -12.09 0.39
C ILE A 313 14.80 -13.00 0.88
N ALA A 314 15.91 -13.08 0.14
CA ALA A 314 17.04 -13.92 0.53
C ALA A 314 17.58 -13.53 1.91
N PHE A 315 17.73 -12.23 2.18
CA PHE A 315 18.15 -11.71 3.47
C PHE A 315 17.07 -11.81 4.56
N ILE A 316 15.79 -11.63 4.22
CA ILE A 316 14.67 -11.88 5.13
C ILE A 316 14.69 -13.34 5.61
N LEU A 317 14.90 -14.28 4.70
CA LEU A 317 14.99 -15.70 5.04
C LEU A 317 16.17 -16.00 5.97
N GLN A 318 17.33 -15.37 5.74
CA GLN A 318 18.46 -15.44 6.69
C GLN A 318 18.09 -14.88 8.07
N TYR A 319 17.37 -13.76 8.09
CA TYR A 319 16.97 -13.09 9.31
C TYR A 319 16.01 -13.96 10.13
N MET A 320 15.05 -14.61 9.47
CA MET A 320 14.13 -15.55 10.10
C MET A 320 14.86 -16.80 10.61
N ALA A 321 15.83 -17.32 9.85
CA ALA A 321 16.53 -18.56 10.19
C ALA A 321 17.52 -18.41 11.36
N ARG A 322 18.27 -17.30 11.40
CA ARG A 322 19.40 -17.08 12.32
C ARG A 322 19.20 -15.92 13.30
N GLY A 323 18.08 -15.19 13.18
CA GLY A 323 17.73 -14.08 14.04
C GLY A 323 18.48 -12.77 13.74
N SER A 324 18.00 -11.69 14.36
CA SER A 324 18.47 -10.32 14.15
C SER A 324 19.91 -10.06 14.58
N VAL A 325 20.32 -10.67 15.70
CA VAL A 325 21.66 -10.52 16.28
C VAL A 325 22.73 -11.12 15.37
N TRP A 326 22.46 -12.27 14.75
CA TRP A 326 23.42 -12.93 13.86
C TRP A 326 23.71 -12.11 12.60
N ILE A 327 22.68 -11.46 12.03
CA ILE A 327 22.86 -10.59 10.86
C ILE A 327 23.57 -9.30 11.25
N THR A 328 23.14 -8.64 12.33
CA THR A 328 23.72 -7.35 12.75
C THR A 328 25.20 -7.49 13.14
N SER A 329 25.62 -8.65 13.66
CA SER A 329 27.04 -8.93 13.97
C SER A 329 27.92 -9.21 12.74
N ARG A 330 27.33 -9.51 11.57
CA ARG A 330 28.06 -9.79 10.31
C ARG A 330 27.96 -8.68 9.29
N PHE A 331 26.87 -7.91 9.34
CA PHE A 331 26.59 -6.80 8.45
C PHE A 331 26.30 -5.56 9.29
N ASP A 332 27.32 -4.73 9.53
CA ASP A 332 27.15 -3.39 10.09
C ASP A 332 26.77 -2.41 8.97
N VAL A 333 25.54 -2.58 8.47
CA VAL A 333 25.05 -1.82 7.32
C VAL A 333 24.05 -0.77 7.79
N ASN A 334 24.35 0.49 7.50
CA ASN A 334 23.42 1.58 7.74
C ASN A 334 22.41 1.64 6.59
N TYR A 335 21.26 0.95 6.74
CA TYR A 335 20.21 0.90 5.71
C TYR A 335 19.74 2.28 5.25
N ARG A 336 19.77 3.30 6.12
CA ARG A 336 19.44 4.69 5.76
C ARG A 336 20.40 5.25 4.72
N LYS A 337 21.69 4.93 4.83
CA LYS A 337 22.71 5.34 3.84
C LYS A 337 22.50 4.61 2.51
N ILE A 338 22.10 3.34 2.53
CA ILE A 338 21.79 2.58 1.30
C ILE A 338 20.59 3.18 0.57
N ILE A 339 19.51 3.48 1.29
CA ILE A 339 18.32 4.14 0.72
C ILE A 339 18.72 5.49 0.11
N ALA A 340 19.44 6.32 0.89
CA ALA A 340 19.90 7.62 0.43
C ALA A 340 20.82 7.52 -0.79
N SER A 341 21.75 6.55 -0.81
CA SER A 341 22.64 6.33 -1.95
C SER A 341 21.89 5.83 -3.17
N GLY A 342 20.89 4.95 -3.00
CA GLY A 342 20.09 4.44 -4.12
C GLY A 342 19.29 5.55 -4.80
N ILE A 343 18.58 6.36 -4.01
CA ILE A 343 17.85 7.53 -4.50
C ILE A 343 18.81 8.54 -5.13
N ALA A 344 19.95 8.81 -4.50
CA ALA A 344 20.96 9.72 -5.05
C ALA A 344 21.52 9.21 -6.39
N ILE A 345 21.83 7.92 -6.52
CA ILE A 345 22.32 7.33 -7.78
C ILE A 345 21.27 7.50 -8.89
N ALA A 346 19.99 7.19 -8.62
CA ALA A 346 18.91 7.37 -9.59
C ALA A 346 18.75 8.85 -10.00
N MET A 347 18.75 9.76 -9.02
CA MET A 347 18.67 11.21 -9.25
C MET A 347 19.86 11.73 -10.06
N PHE A 348 21.09 11.38 -9.68
CA PHE A 348 22.29 11.83 -10.37
C PHE A 348 22.42 11.23 -11.77
N THR A 349 21.91 10.03 -12.00
CA THR A 349 21.82 9.46 -13.35
C THR A 349 20.96 10.35 -14.24
N GLY A 350 19.80 10.81 -13.75
CA GLY A 350 18.95 11.74 -14.49
C GLY A 350 19.55 13.14 -14.66
N LEU A 351 20.25 13.66 -13.64
CA LEU A 351 20.96 14.95 -13.72
C LEU A 351 22.14 14.88 -14.70
N GLY A 352 22.74 13.70 -14.86
CA GLY A 352 23.81 13.45 -15.83
C GLY A 352 23.39 13.80 -17.26
N SER A 353 22.12 13.58 -17.63
CA SER A 353 21.59 13.94 -18.97
C SER A 353 21.71 15.43 -19.28
N TRP A 354 21.60 16.32 -18.27
CA TRP A 354 21.73 17.77 -18.45
C TRP A 354 23.14 18.18 -18.87
N ALA A 355 24.17 17.47 -18.40
CA ALA A 355 25.56 17.73 -18.80
C ALA A 355 25.78 17.52 -20.30
N PHE A 356 24.90 16.76 -20.96
CA PHE A 356 24.92 16.50 -22.40
C PHE A 356 23.84 17.27 -23.18
N GLY A 357 23.22 18.29 -22.57
CA GLY A 357 22.18 19.11 -23.21
C GLY A 357 20.87 18.37 -23.50
N ARG A 358 20.64 17.22 -22.84
CA ARG A 358 19.41 16.43 -22.96
C ARG A 358 18.47 16.70 -21.78
N PRO A 359 17.14 16.52 -21.93
CA PRO A 359 16.21 16.59 -20.81
C PRO A 359 16.57 15.62 -19.67
N PHE A 360 16.06 15.92 -18.47
CA PHE A 360 16.25 15.07 -17.29
C PHE A 360 15.80 13.62 -17.56
N LEU A 361 16.59 12.64 -17.11
CA LEU A 361 16.31 11.20 -17.30
C LEU A 361 16.21 10.75 -18.76
N THR A 362 16.94 11.39 -19.68
CA THR A 362 17.12 10.84 -21.02
C THR A 362 18.17 9.73 -20.99
N THR A 363 17.80 8.50 -21.37
CA THR A 363 18.74 7.38 -21.42
C THR A 363 19.73 7.51 -22.57
N TRP A 364 20.99 7.18 -22.30
CA TRP A 364 22.02 6.98 -23.28
C TRP A 364 22.37 5.49 -23.36
N PHE A 365 22.58 4.96 -24.56
CA PHE A 365 22.98 3.57 -24.77
C PHE A 365 24.01 3.46 -25.90
N ASP A 366 24.93 2.51 -25.78
CA ASP A 366 25.90 2.16 -26.83
C ASP A 366 26.34 0.69 -26.70
N TYR A 367 26.90 0.14 -27.77
CA TYR A 367 27.38 -1.23 -27.84
C TYR A 367 28.89 -1.30 -27.57
N PHE A 368 29.25 -2.00 -26.50
CA PHE A 368 30.64 -2.22 -26.11
C PHE A 368 31.02 -3.69 -26.28
N ASP A 369 32.17 -3.92 -26.91
CA ASP A 369 32.81 -5.23 -26.97
C ASP A 369 33.60 -5.47 -25.68
N ILE A 370 32.95 -6.11 -24.70
CA ILE A 370 33.61 -6.46 -23.44
C ILE A 370 34.37 -7.79 -23.65
N PRO A 371 35.67 -7.86 -23.32
CA PRO A 371 36.44 -9.10 -23.39
C PRO A 371 35.73 -10.23 -22.61
N PHE A 372 35.67 -11.42 -23.19
CA PHE A 372 34.99 -12.63 -22.67
C PHE A 372 33.44 -12.64 -22.69
N VAL A 373 32.76 -11.50 -22.83
CA VAL A 373 31.29 -11.42 -22.84
C VAL A 373 30.72 -11.15 -24.24
N GLY A 374 31.50 -10.49 -25.11
CA GLY A 374 31.11 -10.14 -26.47
C GLY A 374 30.45 -8.75 -26.56
N LYS A 375 29.71 -8.51 -27.66
CA LYS A 375 28.94 -7.26 -27.87
C LYS A 375 27.83 -7.15 -26.84
N THR A 376 27.98 -6.22 -25.92
CA THR A 376 27.01 -5.93 -24.87
C THR A 376 26.51 -4.51 -24.99
N GLU A 377 25.20 -4.35 -24.86
CA GLU A 377 24.57 -3.04 -24.81
C GLU A 377 24.68 -2.48 -23.40
N LEU A 378 25.36 -1.36 -23.23
CA LEU A 378 25.43 -0.63 -21.98
C LEU A 378 24.57 0.61 -22.08
N ALA A 379 23.57 0.68 -21.21
CA ALA A 379 22.69 1.82 -21.09
C ALA A 379 22.88 2.50 -19.74
N SER A 380 22.78 3.84 -19.70
CA SER A 380 22.71 4.60 -18.43
C SER A 380 21.54 4.15 -17.55
N ALA A 381 20.50 3.55 -18.16
CA ALA A 381 19.39 2.90 -17.49
C ALA A 381 19.84 1.83 -16.46
N ILE A 382 20.95 1.14 -16.67
CA ILE A 382 21.47 0.13 -15.72
C ILE A 382 21.91 0.82 -14.41
N VAL A 383 22.47 2.03 -14.48
CA VAL A 383 22.87 2.80 -13.31
C VAL A 383 21.64 3.33 -12.56
N PHE A 384 20.62 3.75 -13.30
CA PHE A 384 19.33 4.11 -12.71
C PHE A 384 18.69 2.90 -11.98
N ASP A 385 18.65 1.74 -12.64
CA ASP A 385 18.18 0.48 -12.07
C ASP A 385 19.00 0.05 -10.84
N LEU A 386 20.31 0.32 -10.80
CA LEU A 386 21.14 0.10 -9.61
C LEU A 386 20.68 0.97 -8.44
N GLY A 387 20.32 2.23 -8.71
CA GLY A 387 19.73 3.13 -7.71
C GLY A 387 18.40 2.59 -7.16
N VAL A 388 17.53 2.09 -8.06
CA VAL A 388 16.27 1.43 -7.70
C VAL A 388 16.53 0.20 -6.83
N TYR A 389 17.42 -0.69 -7.29
CA TYR A 389 17.81 -1.92 -6.59
C TYR A 389 18.28 -1.65 -5.16
N LEU A 390 19.21 -0.72 -4.99
CA LEU A 390 19.74 -0.35 -3.67
C LEU A 390 18.64 0.22 -2.77
N THR A 391 17.77 1.08 -3.32
CA THR A 391 16.67 1.68 -2.55
C THR A 391 15.70 0.61 -2.05
N VAL A 392 15.31 -0.34 -2.91
CA VAL A 392 14.40 -1.45 -2.57
C VAL A 392 15.01 -2.37 -1.51
N VAL A 393 16.27 -2.77 -1.68
CA VAL A 393 16.99 -3.60 -0.69
C VAL A 393 17.10 -2.86 0.64
N GLY A 394 17.56 -1.61 0.62
CA GLY A 394 17.70 -0.78 1.81
C GLY A 394 16.39 -0.59 2.56
N ALA A 395 15.31 -0.25 1.85
CA ALA A 395 13.99 -0.02 2.42
C ALA A 395 13.42 -1.29 3.07
N THR A 396 13.42 -2.40 2.34
CA THR A 396 12.86 -3.67 2.82
C THR A 396 13.62 -4.19 4.04
N LEU A 397 14.96 -4.18 4.00
CA LEU A 397 15.79 -4.62 5.13
C LEU A 397 15.70 -3.67 6.32
N MET A 398 15.51 -2.38 6.11
CA MET A 398 15.26 -1.43 7.18
C MET A 398 13.94 -1.71 7.91
N ILE A 399 12.87 -2.01 7.18
CA ILE A 399 11.58 -2.38 7.76
C ILE A 399 11.72 -3.66 8.58
N LEU A 400 12.34 -4.69 8.01
CA LEU A 400 12.62 -5.95 8.70
C LEU A 400 13.46 -5.76 9.96
N ALA A 401 14.57 -5.04 9.86
CA ALA A 401 15.47 -4.79 10.98
C ALA A 401 14.79 -3.99 12.09
N SER A 402 13.90 -3.07 11.73
CA SER A 402 13.10 -2.31 12.71
C SER A 402 12.13 -3.22 13.45
N LEU A 403 11.44 -4.11 12.73
CA LEU A 403 10.51 -5.06 13.33
C LEU A 403 11.22 -6.14 14.18
N GLY A 404 12.40 -6.61 13.78
CA GLY A 404 13.13 -7.62 14.55
C GLY A 404 14.07 -7.07 15.63
N LYS A 405 14.31 -5.76 15.71
CA LYS A 405 14.87 -5.14 16.93
C LYS A 405 13.86 -5.19 18.07
N LEU A 406 12.59 -5.00 17.75
CA LEU A 406 11.51 -5.10 18.74
C LEU A 406 11.53 -6.47 19.42
N THR A 407 11.80 -7.58 18.71
CA THR A 407 11.94 -8.92 19.31
C THR A 407 13.22 -9.13 20.12
N ALA A 408 14.29 -8.39 19.85
CA ALA A 408 15.59 -8.57 20.50
C ALA A 408 15.74 -7.80 21.82
N ASP A 409 15.15 -6.60 21.90
CA ASP A 409 15.32 -5.73 23.06
C ASP A 409 14.52 -6.20 24.29
N ALA A 410 13.34 -6.80 24.12
CA ALA A 410 12.61 -7.33 25.29
C ALA A 410 13.27 -8.57 25.93
N ALA A 411 14.11 -9.30 25.19
CA ALA A 411 14.87 -10.41 25.75
C ALA A 411 15.98 -9.93 26.73
N LYS A 412 16.33 -8.64 26.74
CA LYS A 412 17.27 -8.07 27.72
C LYS A 412 16.62 -7.72 29.06
N GLU A 413 15.31 -7.49 29.12
CA GLU A 413 14.62 -7.17 30.38
C GLU A 413 14.24 -8.39 31.21
N GLU A 414 14.26 -9.60 30.64
CA GLU A 414 13.90 -10.84 31.36
C GLU A 414 15.06 -11.58 32.08
N VAL A 415 16.26 -10.98 32.18
CA VAL A 415 17.36 -11.60 32.95
C VAL A 415 17.98 -10.61 33.94
N THR A 416 17.22 -10.33 34.99
CA THR A 416 17.75 -10.09 36.34
C THR A 416 16.92 -10.93 37.29
N ILE A 417 17.35 -12.18 37.50
CA ILE A 417 17.00 -12.96 38.69
C ILE A 417 18.21 -12.91 39.62
#